data_AF-G5ACV3-F1
#
_entry.id   AF-G5ACV3-F1
#
_cell.length_a   1.000
_cell.length_b   1.000
_cell.length_c   1.000
_cell.angle_alpha   90.00
_cell.angle_beta   90.00
_cell.angle_gamma   90.00
#
_symmetry.space_group_name_H-M   'P 1'
#
loop_
_entity.id
_entity.type
_entity.pdbx_description
1 polymer ?
#
loop_
_entity_poly.entity_id
_entity_poly.type
_entity_poly.pdbx_seq_one_letter_code
_entity_poly.pdbx_strand_id
1 'polypeptide(L)'
;PTSNVLRHAESPIDLFWFFFPKYLLHLIADESNRYAAQTVVTRARKIRERQIASKRRGSRVKEVESLAQIRQRLHQMRLFQPHEYAVTFGLLIARMLCPHKRRLSTHWSTSSIGALPGGSFGAWMPRNRYATYE
;
A
#
# COMPACT_ATOMS: atom_id res chain seq x y z
N PRO A 1 30.00 -13.15 -1.19
CA PRO A 1 29.49 -12.07 -2.07
C PRO A 1 30.36 -11.94 -3.33
N THR A 2 29.77 -11.63 -4.49
CA THR A 2 30.54 -11.40 -5.73
C THR A 2 31.22 -10.03 -5.70
N SER A 3 32.30 -9.85 -6.47
CA SER A 3 33.03 -8.58 -6.56
C SER A 3 32.14 -7.40 -6.97
N ASN A 4 31.09 -7.64 -7.76
CA ASN A 4 30.11 -6.62 -8.14
C ASN A 4 29.24 -6.17 -6.95
N VAL A 5 28.82 -7.09 -6.08
CA VAL A 5 28.04 -6.75 -4.86
C VAL A 5 28.91 -5.95 -3.89
N LEU A 6 30.18 -6.33 -3.74
CA LEU A 6 31.11 -5.66 -2.80
C LEU A 6 31.31 -4.17 -3.12
N ARG A 7 31.17 -3.76 -4.39
CA ARG A 7 31.26 -2.34 -4.80
C ARG A 7 30.15 -1.47 -4.21
N HIS A 8 29.04 -2.07 -3.78
CA HIS A 8 27.89 -1.36 -3.22
C HIS A 8 27.75 -1.58 -1.70
N ALA A 9 28.66 -2.32 -1.06
CA ALA A 9 28.50 -2.77 0.32
C ALA A 9 28.54 -1.64 1.36
N GLU A 10 29.28 -0.56 1.09
CA GLU A 10 29.41 0.60 2.00
C GLU A 10 28.16 1.49 2.06
N SER A 11 27.22 1.30 1.12
CA SER A 11 26.00 2.09 1.01
C SER A 11 24.78 1.18 1.07
N PRO A 12 24.07 1.11 2.22
CA PRO A 12 22.90 0.26 2.36
C PRO A 12 21.81 0.53 1.31
N ILE A 13 21.71 1.80 0.86
CA ILE A 13 20.76 2.18 -0.18
C ILE A 13 21.20 1.70 -1.56
N ASP A 14 22.49 1.76 -1.90
CA ASP A 14 22.99 1.25 -3.18
C ASP A 14 22.92 -0.28 -3.23
N LEU A 15 23.20 -0.95 -2.10
CA LEU A 15 23.02 -2.38 -1.96
C LEU A 15 21.54 -2.78 -2.13
N PHE A 16 20.61 -2.00 -1.58
CA PHE A 16 19.18 -2.21 -1.81
C PHE A 16 18.83 -2.10 -3.31
N TRP A 17 19.27 -1.03 -3.98
CA TRP A 17 18.99 -0.83 -5.42
C TRP A 17 19.69 -1.85 -6.32
N PHE A 18 20.80 -2.42 -5.88
CA PHE A 18 21.47 -3.53 -6.57
C PHE A 18 20.55 -4.76 -6.66
N PHE A 19 19.89 -5.13 -5.56
CA PHE A 19 18.94 -6.27 -5.54
C PHE A 19 17.54 -5.89 -6.01
N PHE A 20 17.20 -4.60 -5.99
CA PHE A 20 15.88 -4.11 -6.31
C PHE A 20 15.92 -3.09 -7.47
N PRO A 21 16.27 -3.54 -8.70
CA PRO A 21 16.53 -2.63 -9.80
C PRO A 21 15.29 -1.85 -10.21
N LYS A 22 15.47 -0.63 -10.75
CA LYS A 22 14.37 0.23 -11.21
C LYS A 22 13.45 -0.46 -12.21
N TYR A 23 14.01 -1.29 -13.10
CA TYR A 23 13.21 -2.07 -14.06
C TYR A 23 12.20 -3.00 -13.37
N LEU A 24 12.57 -3.62 -12.25
CA LEU A 24 11.65 -4.45 -11.46
C LEU A 24 10.48 -3.64 -10.92
N LEU A 25 10.71 -2.41 -10.46
CA LEU A 25 9.64 -1.51 -10.04
C LEU A 25 8.64 -1.20 -11.16
N HIS A 26 9.13 -1.02 -12.39
CA HIS A 26 8.28 -0.83 -13.56
C HIS A 26 7.42 -2.05 -13.83
N LEU A 27 8.02 -3.25 -13.86
CA LEU A 27 7.29 -4.50 -14.05
C LEU A 27 6.22 -4.72 -12.97
N ILE A 28 6.56 -4.47 -11.71
CA ILE A 28 5.60 -4.59 -10.60
C ILE A 28 4.43 -3.62 -10.79
N ALA A 29 4.70 -2.38 -11.22
CA ALA A 29 3.66 -1.39 -11.46
C ALA A 29 2.74 -1.81 -12.60
N ASP A 30 3.29 -2.25 -13.72
CA ASP A 30 2.51 -2.69 -14.88
C ASP A 30 1.62 -3.88 -14.54
N GLU A 31 2.17 -4.92 -13.91
CA GLU A 31 1.40 -6.10 -13.52
C GLU A 31 0.38 -5.82 -12.41
N SER A 32 0.70 -4.94 -11.46
CA SER A 32 -0.25 -4.54 -10.42
C SER A 32 -1.41 -3.71 -10.95
N ASN A 33 -1.14 -2.85 -11.94
CA ASN A 33 -2.15 -2.08 -12.64
C ASN A 33 -3.04 -2.97 -13.53
N ARG A 34 -2.42 -3.95 -14.22
CA ARG A 34 -3.13 -4.98 -14.99
C ARG A 34 -4.04 -5.81 -14.09
N TYR A 35 -3.53 -6.29 -12.96
CA TYR A 35 -4.32 -7.00 -11.95
C TYR A 35 -5.46 -6.14 -11.42
N ALA A 36 -5.22 -4.86 -11.14
CA ALA A 36 -6.25 -3.93 -10.68
C ALA A 36 -7.40 -3.81 -11.69
N ALA A 37 -7.09 -3.71 -12.99
CA ALA A 37 -8.07 -3.63 -14.07
C ALA A 37 -8.87 -4.95 -14.23
N GLN A 38 -8.19 -6.09 -14.18
CA GLN A 38 -8.81 -7.41 -14.33
C GLN A 38 -9.75 -7.76 -13.16
N THR A 39 -9.44 -7.30 -11.95
CA THR A 39 -10.17 -7.69 -10.73
C THR A 39 -11.27 -6.72 -10.31
N VAL A 40 -11.57 -5.68 -11.10
CA VAL A 40 -12.56 -4.64 -10.75
C VAL A 40 -13.91 -5.24 -10.34
N VAL A 41 -14.43 -6.22 -11.09
CA VAL A 41 -15.73 -6.83 -10.81
C VAL A 41 -15.72 -7.58 -9.47
N THR A 42 -14.73 -8.45 -9.25
CA THR A 42 -14.61 -9.24 -8.03
C THR A 42 -14.35 -8.35 -6.81
N ARG A 43 -13.51 -7.32 -6.96
CA ARG A 43 -13.25 -6.33 -5.90
C ARG A 43 -14.50 -5.53 -5.57
N ALA A 44 -15.29 -5.12 -6.58
CA ALA A 44 -16.54 -4.40 -6.34
C ALA A 44 -17.54 -5.23 -5.52
N ARG A 45 -17.66 -6.54 -5.80
CA ARG A 45 -18.49 -7.46 -5.00
C ARG A 45 -18.01 -7.54 -3.55
N LYS A 46 -16.71 -7.79 -3.34
CA LYS A 46 -16.10 -7.85 -2.00
C LYS A 46 -16.28 -6.55 -1.20
N ILE A 47 -16.12 -5.39 -1.85
CA ILE A 47 -16.32 -4.08 -1.21
C ILE A 47 -17.79 -3.94 -0.78
N ARG A 48 -18.75 -4.28 -1.64
CA ARG A 48 -20.17 -4.21 -1.32
C ARG A 48 -20.54 -5.15 -0.17
N GLU A 49 -20.03 -6.37 -0.16
CA GLU A 49 -20.23 -7.32 0.94
C GLU A 49 -19.68 -6.77 2.26
N ARG A 50 -18.47 -6.19 2.25
CA ARG A 50 -17.88 -5.52 3.41
C ARG A 50 -18.76 -4.36 3.90
N GLN A 51 -19.32 -3.55 3.00
CA GLN A 51 -20.24 -2.46 3.34
C GLN A 51 -21.53 -2.96 3.99
N ILE A 52 -22.17 -4.00 3.42
CA ILE A 52 -23.37 -4.63 3.97
C ILE A 52 -23.09 -5.19 5.37
N ALA A 53 -21.98 -5.93 5.53
CA ALA A 53 -21.59 -6.50 6.80
C ALA A 53 -21.31 -5.42 7.86
N SER A 54 -20.71 -4.30 7.45
CA SER A 54 -20.47 -3.17 8.35
C SER A 54 -21.76 -2.47 8.79
N LYS A 55 -22.72 -2.28 7.87
CA LYS A 55 -24.05 -1.72 8.18
C LYS A 55 -24.83 -2.61 9.15
N ARG A 56 -24.79 -3.93 8.96
CA ARG A 56 -25.41 -4.91 9.89
C ARG A 56 -24.83 -4.82 11.31
N ARG A 57 -23.55 -4.48 11.44
CA ARG A 57 -22.88 -4.30 12.74
C ARG A 57 -23.13 -2.93 13.39
N GLY A 58 -24.07 -2.13 12.88
CA GLY A 58 -24.38 -0.81 13.44
C GLY A 58 -23.29 0.24 13.23
N SER A 59 -22.35 0.01 12.31
CA SER A 59 -21.34 1.01 11.95
C SER A 59 -22.01 2.19 11.22
N ARG A 60 -21.60 3.44 11.52
CA ARG A 60 -22.04 4.68 10.83
C ARG A 60 -21.57 4.76 9.37
N VAL A 61 -21.51 3.66 8.65
CA VAL A 61 -21.11 3.67 7.23
C VAL A 61 -22.16 4.45 6.45
N LYS A 62 -21.68 5.28 5.51
CA LYS A 62 -22.50 5.83 4.42
C LYS A 62 -23.35 4.73 3.78
N GLU A 63 -24.41 5.13 3.11
CA GLU A 63 -25.27 4.23 2.35
C GLU A 63 -24.48 3.19 1.54
N VAL A 64 -25.02 1.97 1.42
CA VAL A 64 -24.34 0.88 0.69
C VAL A 64 -24.27 1.26 -0.78
N GLU A 65 -23.06 1.40 -1.33
CA GLU A 65 -22.86 1.77 -2.72
C GLU A 65 -23.39 0.64 -3.64
N SER A 66 -23.96 1.03 -4.78
CA SER A 66 -24.27 0.08 -5.85
C SER A 66 -22.98 -0.48 -6.47
N LEU A 67 -23.07 -1.67 -7.08
CA LEU A 67 -21.91 -2.25 -7.79
C LEU A 67 -21.41 -1.33 -8.91
N ALA A 68 -22.30 -0.59 -9.58
CA ALA A 68 -21.92 0.35 -10.64
C ALA A 68 -21.07 1.50 -10.08
N GLN A 69 -21.49 2.12 -8.97
CA GLN A 69 -20.74 3.19 -8.30
C GLN A 69 -19.37 2.71 -7.84
N ILE A 70 -19.28 1.52 -7.23
CA ILE A 70 -18.00 0.97 -6.77
C ILE A 70 -17.07 0.70 -7.97
N ARG A 71 -17.58 0.11 -9.06
CA ARG A 71 -16.79 -0.15 -10.27
C ARG A 71 -16.28 1.14 -10.90
N GLN A 72 -17.15 2.15 -11.02
CA GLN A 72 -16.77 3.46 -11.56
C GLN A 72 -15.65 4.08 -10.72
N ARG A 73 -15.78 4.09 -9.40
CA ARG A 73 -14.75 4.57 -8.49
C ARG A 73 -13.44 3.79 -8.62
N LEU A 74 -13.50 2.46 -8.80
CA LEU A 74 -12.31 1.62 -9.01
C LEU A 74 -11.62 1.93 -10.36
N HIS A 75 -12.37 2.19 -11.42
CA HIS A 75 -11.81 2.58 -12.72
C HIS A 75 -11.18 3.98 -12.71
N GLN A 76 -11.70 4.89 -11.89
CA GLN A 76 -11.16 6.24 -11.71
C GLN A 76 -9.91 6.28 -10.83
N MET A 77 -9.51 5.17 -10.21
CA MET A 77 -8.30 5.14 -9.40
C MET A 77 -7.07 5.38 -10.28
N ARG A 78 -6.23 6.32 -9.88
CA ARG A 78 -4.93 6.56 -10.54
C ARG A 78 -4.12 5.27 -10.58
N LEU A 79 -3.53 4.97 -11.74
CA LEU A 79 -2.57 3.88 -11.88
C LEU A 79 -1.41 4.06 -10.91
N PHE A 80 -0.85 2.96 -10.42
CA PHE A 80 0.35 2.99 -9.60
C PHE A 80 1.56 3.30 -10.45
N GLN A 81 2.37 4.25 -9.98
CA GLN A 81 3.63 4.59 -10.61
C GLN A 81 4.77 3.77 -9.97
N PRO A 82 5.85 3.47 -10.73
CA PRO A 82 6.97 2.66 -10.23
C PRO A 82 7.58 3.18 -8.92
N HIS A 83 7.67 4.50 -8.74
CA HIS A 83 8.20 5.08 -7.51
C HIS A 83 7.29 4.90 -6.29
N GLU A 84 5.96 4.73 -6.47
CA GLU A 84 5.05 4.45 -5.36
C GLU A 84 5.34 3.07 -4.75
N TYR A 85 5.87 2.13 -5.55
CA TYR A 85 6.35 0.85 -5.03
C TYR A 85 7.64 1.00 -4.24
N ALA A 86 8.58 1.85 -4.67
CA ALA A 86 9.76 2.17 -3.86
C ALA A 86 9.38 2.67 -2.46
N VAL A 87 8.40 3.58 -2.38
CA VAL A 87 7.85 4.06 -1.11
C VAL A 87 7.18 2.93 -0.34
N THR A 88 6.38 2.09 -1.00
CA THR A 88 5.70 0.94 -0.38
C THR A 88 6.71 -0.02 0.27
N PHE A 89 7.79 -0.37 -0.43
CA PHE A 89 8.86 -1.22 0.11
C PHE A 89 9.62 -0.52 1.23
N GLY A 90 9.90 0.79 1.10
CA GLY A 90 10.49 1.58 2.19
C GLY A 90 9.64 1.55 3.47
N LEU A 91 8.32 1.69 3.36
CA LEU A 91 7.39 1.59 4.50
C LEU A 91 7.33 0.17 5.09
N LEU A 92 7.44 -0.87 4.26
CA LEU A 92 7.54 -2.26 4.74
C LEU A 92 8.83 -2.49 5.52
N ILE A 93 9.97 -2.01 5.01
CA ILE A 93 11.27 -2.09 5.69
C ILE A 93 11.23 -1.31 7.01
N ALA A 94 10.69 -0.08 7.00
CA ALA A 94 10.52 0.71 8.22
C ALA A 94 9.67 -0.02 9.27
N ARG A 95 8.60 -0.73 8.85
CA ARG A 95 7.81 -1.57 9.77
C ARG A 95 8.59 -2.77 10.30
N MET A 96 9.47 -3.38 9.50
CA MET A 96 10.31 -4.49 9.96
C MET A 96 11.34 -4.03 10.99
N LEU A 97 11.93 -2.84 10.80
CA LEU A 97 12.92 -2.26 11.72
C LEU A 97 12.29 -1.70 13.00
N CYS A 98 11.08 -1.15 12.92
CA CYS A 98 10.30 -0.69 14.07
C CYS A 98 9.07 -1.59 14.25
N PRO A 99 9.23 -2.82 14.78
CA PRO A 99 8.15 -3.77 14.93
C PRO A 99 7.16 -3.27 15.98
N HIS A 100 6.13 -2.56 15.52
CA HIS A 100 5.03 -2.17 16.36
C HIS A 100 4.13 -3.38 16.58
N LYS A 101 3.87 -3.77 17.83
CA LYS A 101 3.01 -4.92 18.21
C LYS A 101 1.54 -4.82 17.73
N ARG A 102 1.17 -3.73 17.05
CA ARG A 102 -0.18 -3.50 16.52
C ARG A 102 -0.22 -3.60 14.99
N ARG A 103 -1.44 -3.42 14.47
CA ARG A 103 -1.77 -3.48 13.04
C ARG A 103 -0.94 -2.48 12.24
N LEU A 104 -0.62 -2.84 11.01
CA LEU A 104 0.09 -1.98 10.05
C LEU A 104 -0.61 -0.62 9.86
N SER A 105 -1.95 -0.60 9.89
CA SER A 105 -2.76 0.63 9.81
C SER A 105 -2.47 1.65 10.90
N THR A 106 -1.96 1.24 12.07
CA THR A 106 -1.67 2.15 13.20
C THR A 106 -0.55 3.13 12.86
N HIS A 107 0.35 2.80 11.92
CA HIS A 107 1.42 3.71 11.48
C HIS A 107 0.92 4.96 10.73
N TRP A 108 -0.33 4.95 10.27
CA TRP A 108 -1.01 6.13 9.70
C TRP A 108 -1.82 6.92 10.73
N SER A 109 -1.82 6.50 12.00
CA SER A 109 -2.49 7.24 13.07
C SER A 109 -1.78 8.57 13.31
N THR A 110 -2.55 9.66 13.36
CA THR A 110 -2.04 10.99 13.73
C THR A 110 -1.87 11.15 15.23
N SER A 111 -2.41 10.23 16.05
CA SER A 111 -2.17 10.21 17.48
C SER A 111 -0.73 9.80 17.79
N SER A 112 0.01 10.67 18.47
CA SER A 112 1.31 10.33 19.06
C SER A 112 1.12 9.35 20.22
N ILE A 113 1.89 8.26 20.25
CA ILE A 113 1.87 7.28 21.34
C ILE A 113 3.30 7.10 21.84
N GLY A 114 3.60 7.58 23.05
CA GLY A 114 4.95 7.55 23.61
C GLY A 114 5.92 8.43 22.83
N ALA A 115 7.11 7.92 22.53
CA ALA A 115 8.15 8.64 21.80
C ALA A 115 8.00 8.62 20.26
N LEU A 116 6.94 8.00 19.72
CA LEU A 116 6.71 7.93 18.28
C LEU A 116 5.86 9.11 17.81
N PRO A 117 6.34 9.93 16.86
CA PRO A 117 5.53 10.98 16.27
C PRO A 117 4.35 10.37 15.52
N GLY A 118 3.18 11.01 15.62
CA GLY A 118 2.01 10.62 14.85
C GLY A 118 2.19 10.92 13.36
N GLY A 119 1.55 10.13 12.50
CA GLY A 119 1.49 10.40 11.06
C GLY A 119 2.74 10.01 10.26
N SER A 120 3.69 9.27 10.84
CA SER A 120 4.97 8.91 10.20
C SER A 120 4.81 8.29 8.80
N PHE A 121 3.88 7.35 8.61
CA PHE A 121 3.66 6.75 7.27
C PHE A 121 2.80 7.65 6.38
N GLY A 122 1.89 8.43 6.98
CA GLY A 122 1.02 9.37 6.27
C GLY A 122 1.78 10.48 5.55
N ALA A 123 2.96 10.85 6.05
CA ALA A 123 3.85 11.81 5.40
C ALA A 123 4.40 11.31 4.04
N TRP A 124 4.51 9.99 3.85
CA TRP A 124 5.09 9.39 2.64
C TRP A 124 4.05 8.86 1.67
N MET A 125 2.99 8.22 2.18
CA MET A 125 1.90 7.74 1.33
C MET A 125 0.59 7.67 2.14
N PRO A 126 -0.54 8.15 1.61
CA PRO A 126 -1.83 8.03 2.28
C PRO A 126 -2.27 6.57 2.52
N ARG A 127 -2.96 6.32 3.65
CA ARG A 127 -3.40 4.96 4.03
C ARG A 127 -4.28 4.31 2.96
N ASN A 128 -5.22 5.05 2.40
CA ASN A 128 -6.12 4.55 1.36
C ASN A 128 -5.35 4.13 0.09
N ARG A 129 -4.28 4.85 -0.25
CA ARG A 129 -3.41 4.52 -1.38
C ARG A 129 -2.63 3.23 -1.12
N TYR A 130 -2.05 3.07 0.07
CA TYR A 130 -1.39 1.82 0.50
C TYR A 130 -2.36 0.63 0.52
N ALA A 131 -3.52 0.79 1.17
CA ALA A 131 -4.49 -0.28 1.39
C ALA A 131 -5.39 -0.57 0.17
N THR A 132 -5.14 0.06 -0.99
CA THR A 132 -5.96 -0.14 -2.20
C THR A 132 -6.02 -1.61 -2.64
N TYR A 133 -5.07 -2.45 -2.25
CA TYR A 133 -4.99 -3.87 -2.61
C TYR A 133 -5.41 -4.87 -1.51
N GLU A 134 -5.84 -4.42 -0.31
CA GLU A 134 -6.33 -5.27 0.80
C GLU A 134 -7.88 -5.35 0.88
#